data_AF-A0A8J4SQ05-F1
#
_entry.id   AF-A0A8J4SQ05-F1
#
_cell.length_a   1.000
_cell.length_b   1.000
_cell.length_c   1.000
_cell.angle_alpha   90.00
_cell.angle_beta   90.00
_cell.angle_gamma   90.00
#
_symmetry.space_group_name_H-M   'P 1'
#
loop_
_entity.id
_entity.type
_entity.pdbx_description
1 polymer ?
#
loop_
_entity_poly.entity_id
_entity_poly.type
_entity_poly.pdbx_seq_one_letter_code
_entity_poly.pdbx_strand_id
1 'polypeptide(L)'
;IRNVYENFVLGLLSKLLLEGDNSPLYHGLIESGFGLDWAGGVCGMDQGARTTSLHVGVQGVRSTELTQFSQLTRDILTQVVRDGFPKERIEATLHQYELAVRHESARFGLNLIFALSHAVNHEVDVEQLLQIQNLIKRFRVDLETNPSVLQNMVQKYILDNPHTLLTTMKPDESWRAKQSQRDSELHSKITDAVSPSERAEWVAK
;
A
#
# COMPACT_ATOMS: atom_id res chain seq x y z
N ILE A 1 -9.55 -4.06 -7.93
CA ILE A 1 -8.90 -3.81 -9.25
C ILE A 1 -9.82 -3.78 -10.49
N ARG A 2 -10.94 -4.54 -10.57
CA ARG A 2 -11.74 -4.64 -11.82
C ARG A 2 -12.21 -3.31 -12.45
N ASN A 3 -12.42 -2.27 -11.65
CA ASN A 3 -12.66 -0.93 -12.17
C ASN A 3 -11.34 -0.17 -12.29
N VAL A 4 -10.77 -0.13 -13.50
CA VAL A 4 -9.47 0.49 -13.78
C VAL A 4 -9.47 1.96 -13.40
N TYR A 5 -10.50 2.70 -13.80
CA TYR A 5 -10.58 4.14 -13.53
C TYR A 5 -10.63 4.44 -12.04
N GLU A 6 -11.47 3.72 -11.31
CA GLU A 6 -11.58 3.91 -9.86
C GLU A 6 -10.28 3.56 -9.12
N ASN A 7 -9.55 2.54 -9.59
CA ASN A 7 -8.22 2.20 -9.06
C ASN A 7 -7.17 3.25 -9.39
N PHE A 8 -7.24 3.87 -10.58
CA PHE A 8 -6.39 5.00 -10.93
C PHE A 8 -6.61 6.18 -9.97
N VAL A 9 -7.88 6.55 -9.70
CA VAL A 9 -8.21 7.64 -8.77
C VAL A 9 -7.78 7.30 -7.34
N LEU A 10 -7.95 6.06 -6.88
CA LEU A 10 -7.44 5.62 -5.57
C LEU A 10 -5.91 5.67 -5.49
N GLY A 11 -5.21 5.38 -6.58
CA GLY A 11 -3.75 5.51 -6.64
C GLY A 11 -3.29 6.95 -6.54
N LEU A 12 -3.94 7.83 -7.30
CA LEU A 12 -3.71 9.27 -7.19
C LEU A 12 -3.96 9.75 -5.74
N LEU A 13 -5.08 9.32 -5.14
CA LEU A 13 -5.42 9.65 -3.75
C LEU A 13 -4.36 9.15 -2.76
N SER A 14 -3.89 7.92 -2.91
CA SER A 14 -2.83 7.34 -2.07
C SER A 14 -1.58 8.21 -2.10
N LYS A 15 -1.18 8.69 -3.29
CA LYS A 15 -0.03 9.60 -3.43
C LYS A 15 -0.27 10.94 -2.74
N LEU A 16 -1.44 11.54 -2.94
CA LEU A 16 -1.79 12.82 -2.31
C LEU A 16 -1.81 12.73 -0.78
N LEU A 17 -2.21 11.58 -0.23
CA LEU A 17 -2.27 11.34 1.21
C LEU A 17 -0.89 11.09 1.85
N LEU A 18 0.02 10.41 1.15
CA LEU A 18 1.27 9.87 1.72
C LEU A 18 2.55 10.50 1.16
N GLU A 19 2.61 10.79 -0.14
CA GLU A 19 3.86 11.18 -0.82
C GLU A 19 4.18 12.67 -0.63
N GLY A 20 5.43 12.93 -0.19
CA GLY A 20 6.01 14.26 -0.02
C GLY A 20 5.68 14.94 1.30
N ASP A 21 6.52 15.89 1.68
CA ASP A 21 6.49 16.53 3.00
C ASP A 21 5.19 17.30 3.27
N ASN A 22 4.55 17.78 2.20
CA ASN A 22 3.26 18.45 2.30
C ASN A 22 2.08 17.48 2.52
N SER A 23 2.28 16.15 2.50
CA SER A 23 1.20 15.16 2.63
C SER A 23 0.54 15.19 4.01
N PRO A 24 -0.80 15.11 4.08
CA PRO A 24 -1.50 15.24 5.35
C PRO A 24 -1.11 14.14 6.32
N LEU A 25 -0.90 12.91 5.84
CA LEU A 25 -0.47 11.81 6.71
C LEU A 25 1.01 11.93 7.08
N TYR A 26 1.88 12.42 6.19
CA TYR A 26 3.28 12.66 6.55
C TYR A 26 3.40 13.74 7.63
N HIS A 27 2.75 14.89 7.42
CA HIS A 27 2.74 15.99 8.38
C HIS A 27 2.15 15.55 9.73
N GLY A 28 1.01 14.84 9.71
CA GLY A 28 0.30 14.44 10.92
C GLY A 28 0.92 13.26 11.68
N LEU A 29 1.68 12.38 11.03
CA LEU A 29 2.24 11.17 11.67
C LEU A 29 3.78 11.22 11.83
N ILE A 30 4.49 11.83 10.89
CA ILE A 30 5.97 11.86 10.90
C ILE A 30 6.47 13.21 11.42
N GLU A 31 6.07 14.33 10.81
CA GLU A 31 6.53 15.65 11.26
C GLU A 31 6.02 16.03 12.66
N SER A 32 4.86 15.50 13.06
CA SER A 32 4.32 15.63 14.42
C SER A 32 5.16 14.90 15.49
N GLY A 33 6.07 14.01 15.07
CA GLY A 33 6.89 13.20 15.97
C GLY A 33 6.17 11.98 16.57
N PHE A 34 5.01 11.59 16.02
CA PHE A 34 4.30 10.37 16.46
C PHE A 34 5.07 9.10 16.07
N GLY A 35 5.55 9.02 14.82
CA GLY A 35 6.47 8.01 14.33
C GLY A 35 7.80 8.64 13.89
N LEU A 36 8.86 7.84 13.86
CA LEU A 36 10.17 8.27 13.37
C LEU A 36 10.24 8.25 11.84
N ASP A 37 9.55 7.30 11.21
CA ASP A 37 9.50 7.12 9.76
C ASP A 37 8.28 6.25 9.39
N TRP A 38 7.98 6.14 8.10
CA TRP A 38 7.04 5.17 7.58
C TRP A 38 7.48 3.73 7.88
N ALA A 39 6.51 2.84 8.09
CA ALA A 39 6.76 1.41 8.12
C ALA A 39 7.20 0.96 6.72
N GLY A 40 8.51 0.69 6.58
CA GLY A 40 9.15 0.45 5.29
C GLY A 40 8.50 -0.68 4.48
N GLY A 41 8.25 -0.41 3.20
CA GLY A 41 7.70 -1.38 2.24
C GLY A 41 6.21 -1.71 2.43
N VAL A 42 5.53 -1.09 3.41
CA VAL A 42 4.12 -1.37 3.69
C VAL A 42 3.22 -0.20 3.33
N CYS A 43 3.70 1.04 3.32
CA CYS A 43 2.84 2.21 3.09
C CYS A 43 2.50 2.42 1.61
N GLY A 44 1.25 2.81 1.35
CA GLY A 44 0.74 3.06 0.01
C GLY A 44 -0.37 2.11 -0.38
N MET A 45 -0.72 2.16 -1.66
CA MET A 45 -1.75 1.31 -2.23
C MET A 45 -1.13 0.03 -2.81
N ASP A 46 -1.62 -1.13 -2.37
CA ASP A 46 -1.28 -2.44 -2.93
C ASP A 46 -2.29 -2.82 -4.02
N GLN A 47 -1.75 -3.08 -5.21
CA GLN A 47 -2.47 -3.50 -6.42
C GLN A 47 -2.04 -4.90 -6.89
N GLY A 48 -1.21 -5.61 -6.13
CA GLY A 48 -0.78 -6.96 -6.49
C GLY A 48 -1.89 -8.00 -6.34
N ALA A 49 -2.77 -7.81 -5.36
CA ALA A 49 -3.90 -8.69 -5.10
C ALA A 49 -5.16 -8.31 -5.90
N ARG A 50 -6.09 -9.26 -6.03
CA ARG A 50 -7.40 -9.05 -6.70
C ARG A 50 -8.19 -7.88 -6.09
N THR A 51 -8.12 -7.75 -4.77
CA THR A 51 -8.71 -6.65 -4.01
C THR A 51 -7.61 -5.69 -3.62
N THR A 52 -7.78 -4.45 -4.05
CA THR A 52 -6.85 -3.35 -3.77
C THR A 52 -6.95 -2.96 -2.29
N SER A 53 -5.82 -2.74 -1.63
CA SER A 53 -5.76 -2.27 -0.24
C SER A 53 -4.92 -1.00 -0.13
N LEU A 54 -5.26 -0.15 0.83
CA LEU A 54 -4.46 1.00 1.22
C LEU A 54 -3.85 0.71 2.59
N HIS A 55 -2.57 0.99 2.72
CA HIS A 55 -1.80 0.75 3.91
C HIS A 55 -1.15 2.05 4.38
N VAL A 56 -1.29 2.33 5.68
CA VAL A 56 -0.63 3.44 6.37
C VAL A 56 -0.04 2.85 7.63
N GLY A 57 1.26 3.03 7.83
CA GLY A 57 1.94 2.48 8.99
C GLY A 57 3.20 3.28 9.32
N VAL A 58 3.54 3.39 10.58
CA VAL A 58 4.73 4.10 11.04
C VAL A 58 5.58 3.20 11.92
N GLN A 59 6.87 3.48 11.98
CA GLN A 59 7.82 2.83 12.87
C GLN A 59 8.39 3.81 13.90
N GLY A 60 8.94 3.28 14.99
CA GLY A 60 9.53 4.09 16.06
C GLY A 60 8.51 4.77 17.00
N VAL A 61 7.26 4.30 17.01
CA VAL A 61 6.22 4.81 17.92
C VAL A 61 6.49 4.36 19.35
N ARG A 62 6.28 5.23 20.33
CA ARG A 62 6.40 4.87 21.76
C ARG A 62 5.33 3.84 22.13
N SER A 63 5.68 2.85 22.94
CA SER A 63 4.79 1.75 23.32
C SER A 63 3.50 2.21 24.01
N THR A 64 3.53 3.35 24.70
CA THR A 64 2.40 3.99 25.37
C THR A 64 1.43 4.70 24.42
N GLU A 65 1.85 5.02 23.20
CA GLU A 65 1.08 5.80 22.22
C GLU A 65 0.45 4.93 21.11
N LEU A 66 0.75 3.63 21.07
CA LEU A 66 0.29 2.72 20.02
C LEU A 66 -1.23 2.71 19.81
N THR A 67 -2.01 2.84 20.88
CA THR A 67 -3.48 2.87 20.80
C THR A 67 -4.02 4.14 20.17
N GLN A 68 -3.23 5.21 20.12
CA GLN A 68 -3.63 6.51 19.57
C GLN A 68 -3.54 6.56 18.04
N PHE A 69 -2.74 5.67 17.43
CA PHE A 69 -2.48 5.67 15.98
C PHE A 69 -3.77 5.68 15.14
N SER A 70 -4.73 4.82 15.49
CA SER A 70 -5.97 4.69 14.72
C SER A 70 -6.82 5.96 14.79
N GLN A 71 -6.93 6.57 15.97
CA GLN A 71 -7.69 7.81 16.14
C GLN A 71 -7.01 8.97 15.42
N LEU A 72 -5.70 9.14 15.63
CA LEU A 72 -4.91 10.19 14.97
C LEU A 72 -5.01 10.11 13.45
N THR A 73 -4.88 8.90 12.88
CA THR A 73 -5.02 8.69 11.43
C THR A 73 -6.42 9.05 10.95
N ARG A 74 -7.48 8.64 11.68
CA ARG A 74 -8.87 9.01 11.35
C ARG A 74 -9.11 10.51 11.44
N ASP A 75 -8.53 11.19 12.42
CA ASP A 75 -8.67 12.65 12.60
C ASP A 75 -8.06 13.40 11.42
N ILE A 76 -6.84 13.02 11.00
CA ILE A 76 -6.18 13.58 9.82
C ILE A 76 -7.04 13.38 8.56
N LEU A 77 -7.53 12.16 8.35
CA LEU A 77 -8.36 11.85 7.19
C LEU A 77 -9.71 12.60 7.21
N THR A 78 -10.28 12.82 8.39
CA THR A 78 -11.50 13.62 8.56
C THR A 78 -11.25 15.10 8.21
N GLN A 79 -10.08 15.64 8.57
CA GLN A 79 -9.67 16.97 8.12
C GLN A 79 -9.51 17.03 6.60
N VAL A 80 -8.92 16.00 5.98
CA VAL A 80 -8.81 15.90 4.51
C VAL A 80 -10.18 15.86 3.84
N VAL A 81 -11.17 15.15 4.39
CA VAL A 81 -12.54 15.17 3.84
C VAL A 81 -13.15 16.56 3.92
N ARG A 82 -12.90 17.31 5.00
CA ARG A 82 -13.43 18.66 5.17
C ARG A 82 -12.76 19.68 4.25
N ASP A 83 -11.43 19.68 4.21
CA ASP A 83 -10.63 20.76 3.62
C ASP A 83 -10.20 20.44 2.17
N GLY A 84 -10.20 19.16 1.79
CA GLY A 84 -9.78 18.71 0.46
C GLY A 84 -8.26 18.76 0.27
N PHE A 85 -7.85 18.84 -1.00
CA PHE A 85 -6.44 18.95 -1.38
C PHE A 85 -6.19 20.25 -2.15
N PRO A 86 -5.02 20.90 -1.98
CA PRO A 86 -4.63 22.03 -2.81
C PRO A 86 -4.61 21.66 -4.29
N LYS A 87 -5.17 22.51 -5.16
CA LYS A 87 -5.28 22.24 -6.60
C LYS A 87 -3.91 22.07 -7.26
N GLU A 88 -2.94 22.88 -6.85
CA GLU A 88 -1.57 22.84 -7.33
C GLU A 88 -0.93 21.48 -7.05
N ARG A 89 -1.27 20.86 -5.92
CA ARG A 89 -0.78 19.54 -5.57
C ARG A 89 -1.40 18.46 -6.44
N ILE A 90 -2.71 18.53 -6.68
CA ILE A 90 -3.40 17.59 -7.57
C ILE A 90 -2.76 17.65 -8.97
N GLU A 91 -2.58 18.85 -9.51
CA GLU A 91 -1.94 19.05 -10.81
C GLU A 91 -0.48 18.57 -10.82
N ALA A 92 0.29 18.83 -9.76
CA ALA A 92 1.66 18.33 -9.65
C ALA A 92 1.72 16.79 -9.68
N THR A 93 0.82 16.11 -8.97
CA THR A 93 0.77 14.64 -8.97
C THR A 93 0.32 14.11 -10.34
N LEU A 94 -0.67 14.73 -11.00
CA LEU A 94 -1.05 14.37 -12.36
C LEU A 94 0.11 14.56 -13.35
N HIS A 95 0.86 15.66 -13.22
CA HIS A 95 2.03 15.91 -14.04
C HIS A 95 3.12 14.84 -13.86
N GLN A 96 3.34 14.35 -12.63
CA GLN A 96 4.25 13.24 -12.38
C GLN A 96 3.83 11.96 -13.11
N TYR A 97 2.53 11.65 -13.17
CA TYR A 97 2.04 10.53 -13.99
C TYR A 97 2.35 10.74 -15.47
N GLU A 98 2.13 11.94 -16.01
CA GLU A 98 2.43 12.26 -17.41
C GLU A 98 3.93 12.12 -17.72
N LEU A 99 4.80 12.58 -16.82
CA LEU A 99 6.26 12.43 -16.93
C LEU A 99 6.68 10.96 -16.90
N ALA A 100 6.11 10.17 -15.99
CA ALA A 100 6.41 8.75 -15.87
C ALA A 100 6.08 7.97 -17.15
N VAL A 101 5.01 8.36 -17.86
CA VAL A 101 4.62 7.75 -19.14
C VAL A 101 5.54 8.16 -20.29
N ARG A 102 6.06 9.39 -20.27
CA ARG A 102 6.97 9.90 -21.32
C ARG A 102 8.41 9.46 -21.15
N HIS A 103 8.79 8.99 -19.96
CA HIS A 103 10.16 8.62 -19.66
C HIS A 103 10.58 7.35 -20.42
N GLU A 104 11.61 7.48 -21.26
CA GLU A 104 12.20 6.34 -21.95
C GLU A 104 13.15 5.58 -21.01
N SER A 105 12.98 4.25 -20.95
CA SER A 105 13.81 3.37 -20.13
C SER A 105 14.31 2.18 -20.93
N ALA A 106 15.59 1.83 -20.78
CA ALA A 106 16.16 0.61 -21.35
C ALA A 106 15.49 -0.68 -20.82
N ARG A 107 14.74 -0.60 -19.71
CA ARG A 107 13.99 -1.72 -19.10
C ARG A 107 12.48 -1.60 -19.28
N PHE A 108 12.01 -0.81 -20.26
CA PHE A 108 10.59 -0.55 -20.46
C PHE A 108 9.73 -1.83 -20.53
N GLY A 109 10.12 -2.82 -21.34
CA GLY A 109 9.37 -4.08 -21.47
C GLY A 109 9.25 -4.86 -20.16
N LEU A 110 10.33 -4.89 -19.35
CA LEU A 110 10.30 -5.54 -18.05
C LEU A 110 9.40 -4.81 -17.06
N ASN A 111 9.51 -3.47 -17.00
CA ASN A 111 8.64 -2.64 -16.17
C ASN A 111 7.17 -2.81 -16.55
N LEU A 112 6.89 -2.92 -17.85
CA LEU A 112 5.54 -3.12 -18.36
C LEU A 112 4.96 -4.48 -17.95
N ILE A 113 5.75 -5.56 -18.04
CA ILE A 113 5.34 -6.89 -17.58
C ILE A 113 5.01 -6.87 -16.09
N PHE A 114 5.84 -6.25 -15.25
CA PHE A 114 5.57 -6.14 -13.82
C PHE A 114 4.36 -5.26 -13.52
N ALA A 115 4.18 -4.16 -14.24
CA ALA A 115 3.03 -3.28 -14.06
C ALA A 115 1.70 -3.94 -14.46
N LEU A 116 1.71 -4.85 -15.43
CA LEU A 116 0.49 -5.48 -15.98
C LEU A 116 0.22 -6.90 -15.47
N SER A 117 1.17 -7.54 -14.77
CA SER A 117 1.03 -8.94 -14.35
C SER A 117 -0.22 -9.18 -13.51
N HIS A 118 -0.52 -8.30 -12.55
CA HIS A 118 -1.71 -8.37 -11.72
C HIS A 118 -3.00 -8.21 -12.54
N ALA A 119 -2.97 -7.36 -13.56
CA ALA A 119 -4.10 -7.10 -14.43
C ALA A 119 -4.47 -8.33 -15.26
N VAL A 120 -3.45 -8.98 -15.87
CA VAL A 120 -3.62 -10.23 -16.60
C VAL A 120 -4.12 -11.35 -15.67
N ASN A 121 -3.51 -11.48 -14.49
CA ASN A 121 -3.85 -12.52 -13.51
C ASN A 121 -5.29 -12.40 -12.96
N HIS A 122 -5.91 -11.23 -13.08
CA HIS A 122 -7.23 -10.94 -12.54
C HIS A 122 -8.24 -10.51 -13.60
N GLU A 123 -7.96 -10.76 -14.88
CA GLU A 123 -8.84 -10.51 -16.02
C GLU A 123 -9.30 -9.04 -16.09
N VAL A 124 -8.37 -8.13 -15.83
CA VAL A 124 -8.57 -6.69 -15.92
C VAL A 124 -8.32 -6.24 -17.36
N ASP A 125 -9.04 -5.20 -17.78
CA ASP A 125 -8.82 -4.57 -19.08
C ASP A 125 -7.43 -3.91 -19.14
N VAL A 126 -6.49 -4.60 -19.77
CA VAL A 126 -5.11 -4.13 -19.97
C VAL A 126 -5.05 -2.94 -20.93
N GLU A 127 -5.94 -2.88 -21.92
CA GLU A 127 -5.98 -1.76 -22.85
C GLU A 127 -6.32 -0.47 -22.10
N GLN A 128 -7.33 -0.52 -21.24
CA GLN A 128 -7.73 0.61 -20.42
C GLN A 128 -6.61 1.06 -19.47
N LEU A 129 -5.85 0.12 -18.88
CA LEU A 129 -4.71 0.44 -18.01
C LEU A 129 -3.58 1.17 -18.75
N LEU A 130 -3.34 0.81 -20.01
CA LEU A 130 -2.32 1.44 -20.86
C LEU A 130 -2.71 2.86 -21.29
N GLN A 131 -4.02 3.15 -21.33
CA GLN A 131 -4.55 4.45 -21.74
C GLN A 131 -4.49 5.51 -20.60
N ILE A 132 -3.32 5.67 -19.98
CA ILE A 132 -3.12 6.58 -18.83
C ILE A 132 -3.55 8.02 -19.14
N GLN A 133 -3.29 8.52 -20.35
CA GLN A 133 -3.74 9.85 -20.76
C GLN A 133 -5.27 10.00 -20.75
N ASN A 134 -6.01 8.94 -21.11
CA ASN A 134 -7.48 8.97 -21.08
C ASN A 134 -7.99 8.95 -19.65
N LEU A 135 -7.34 8.20 -18.75
CA LEU A 135 -7.66 8.18 -17.32
C LEU A 135 -7.44 9.58 -16.69
N ILE A 136 -6.32 10.23 -17.00
CA ILE A 136 -6.02 11.60 -16.54
C ILE A 136 -7.06 12.60 -17.06
N LYS A 137 -7.37 12.57 -18.36
CA LYS A 137 -8.38 13.47 -18.96
C LYS A 137 -9.75 13.30 -18.30
N ARG A 138 -10.18 12.05 -18.12
CA ARG A 138 -11.44 11.75 -17.43
C ARG A 138 -11.43 12.27 -16.00
N PHE A 139 -10.33 12.08 -15.26
CA PHE A 139 -10.21 12.60 -13.90
C PHE A 139 -10.28 14.12 -13.82
N ARG A 140 -9.66 14.85 -14.77
CA ARG A 140 -9.78 16.32 -14.83
C ARG A 140 -11.25 16.74 -15.01
N VAL A 141 -12.01 16.09 -15.90
CA VAL A 141 -13.45 16.36 -16.09
C VAL A 141 -14.26 16.05 -14.83
N ASP A 142 -13.99 14.93 -14.16
CA ASP A 142 -14.66 14.56 -12.92
C ASP A 142 -14.37 15.57 -11.80
N LEU A 143 -13.15 16.09 -11.73
CA LEU A 143 -12.74 17.11 -10.75
C LEU A 143 -13.40 18.47 -11.01
N GLU A 144 -13.57 18.86 -12.28
CA GLU A 144 -14.31 20.07 -12.67
C GLU A 144 -15.80 19.95 -12.33
N THR A 145 -16.40 18.79 -12.58
CA THR A 145 -17.83 18.53 -12.36
C THR A 145 -18.14 18.31 -10.87
N ASN A 146 -17.22 17.70 -10.14
CA ASN A 146 -17.32 17.39 -8.72
C ASN A 146 -15.99 17.72 -8.02
N PRO A 147 -15.80 18.97 -7.54
CA PRO A 147 -14.60 19.37 -6.82
C PRO A 147 -14.29 18.50 -5.59
N SER A 148 -15.31 17.83 -5.04
CA SER A 148 -15.18 16.95 -3.88
C SER A 148 -14.97 15.48 -4.21
N VAL A 149 -14.67 15.13 -5.46
CA VAL A 149 -14.47 13.74 -5.88
C VAL A 149 -13.44 12.99 -5.01
N LEU A 150 -12.30 13.61 -4.69
CA LEU A 150 -11.27 12.99 -3.85
C LEU A 150 -11.73 12.84 -2.39
N GLN A 151 -12.43 13.84 -1.85
CA GLN A 151 -12.98 13.81 -0.48
C GLN A 151 -14.02 12.68 -0.35
N ASN A 152 -14.90 12.53 -1.34
CA ASN A 152 -15.88 11.45 -1.41
C ASN A 152 -15.20 10.07 -1.44
N MET A 153 -14.07 9.95 -2.14
CA MET A 153 -13.30 8.71 -2.19
C MET A 153 -12.67 8.38 -0.83
N VAL A 154 -12.10 9.35 -0.11
CA VAL A 154 -11.58 9.17 1.26
C VAL A 154 -12.69 8.71 2.20
N GLN A 155 -13.83 9.40 2.17
CA GLN A 155 -14.99 9.09 3.01
C GLN A 155 -15.45 7.64 2.76
N LYS A 156 -15.72 7.30 1.50
CA LYS A 156 -16.26 5.99 1.11
C LYS A 156 -15.29 4.83 1.35
N TYR A 157 -14.04 4.96 0.93
CA TYR A 157 -13.10 3.83 0.86
C TYR A 157 -12.24 3.66 2.12
N ILE A 158 -12.10 4.72 2.93
CA ILE A 158 -11.21 4.70 4.08
C ILE A 158 -11.98 4.91 5.39
N LEU A 159 -12.75 5.99 5.52
CA LEU A 159 -13.41 6.32 6.80
C LEU A 159 -14.63 5.44 7.10
N ASP A 160 -15.49 5.23 6.09
CA ASP A 160 -16.73 4.44 6.20
C ASP A 160 -16.50 2.95 5.94
N ASN A 161 -15.30 2.55 5.56
CA ASN A 161 -14.99 1.16 5.24
C ASN A 161 -14.79 0.33 6.52
N PRO A 162 -15.70 -0.63 6.82
CA PRO A 162 -15.56 -1.47 8.01
C PRO A 162 -14.43 -2.50 7.88
N HIS A 163 -13.94 -2.77 6.66
CA HIS A 163 -12.91 -3.76 6.38
C HIS A 163 -11.50 -3.20 6.63
N THR A 164 -11.23 -2.85 7.89
CA THR A 164 -9.97 -2.25 8.35
C THR A 164 -9.23 -3.21 9.27
N LEU A 165 -7.90 -3.31 9.08
CA LEU A 165 -7.01 -4.08 9.95
C LEU A 165 -6.01 -3.15 10.62
N LEU A 166 -5.90 -3.21 11.95
CA LEU A 166 -4.84 -2.55 12.71
C LEU A 166 -3.87 -3.60 13.24
N THR A 167 -2.60 -3.49 12.85
CA THR A 167 -1.53 -4.36 13.36
C THR A 167 -0.53 -3.55 14.18
N THR A 168 0.03 -4.19 15.21
CA THR A 168 1.14 -3.63 15.99
C THR A 168 2.24 -4.67 16.09
N MET A 169 3.49 -4.24 15.90
CA MET A 169 4.66 -5.10 16.02
C MET A 169 5.57 -4.51 17.09
N LYS A 170 5.92 -5.33 18.09
CA LYS A 170 6.78 -4.95 19.20
C LYS A 170 8.05 -5.81 19.19
N PRO A 171 9.22 -5.24 19.48
CA PRO A 171 10.43 -6.03 19.64
C PRO A 171 10.26 -6.99 20.83
N ASP A 172 10.68 -8.25 20.66
CA ASP A 172 10.78 -9.26 21.71
C ASP A 172 12.20 -9.81 21.67
N GLU A 173 12.99 -9.53 22.71
CA GLU A 173 14.39 -9.97 22.83
C GLU A 173 14.53 -11.49 22.80
N SER A 174 13.50 -12.20 23.26
CA SER A 174 13.47 -13.67 23.28
C SER A 174 12.98 -14.29 21.96
N TRP A 175 12.56 -13.49 20.98
CA TRP A 175 11.95 -13.97 19.74
C TRP A 175 12.86 -14.94 18.98
N ARG A 176 14.16 -14.65 18.89
CA ARG A 176 15.13 -15.53 18.20
C ARG A 176 15.27 -16.89 18.88
N ALA A 177 15.35 -16.90 20.22
CA ALA A 177 15.44 -18.14 20.98
C ALA A 177 14.16 -18.98 20.82
N LYS A 178 12.98 -18.34 20.91
CA LYS A 178 11.69 -18.99 20.68
C LYS A 178 11.57 -19.58 19.28
N GLN A 179 12.05 -18.89 18.24
CA GLN A 179 12.05 -19.42 16.88
C GLN A 179 12.98 -20.62 16.72
N SER A 180 14.22 -20.52 17.20
CA SER A 180 15.18 -21.63 17.12
C SER A 180 14.66 -22.89 17.83
N GLN A 181 13.96 -22.73 18.95
CA GLN A 181 13.33 -23.85 19.64
C GLN A 181 12.23 -24.48 18.79
N ARG A 182 11.32 -23.68 18.22
CA ARG A 182 10.23 -24.17 17.35
C ARG A 182 10.77 -24.91 16.14
N ASP A 183 11.82 -24.37 15.50
CA ASP A 183 12.44 -24.98 14.35
C ASP A 183 13.10 -26.32 14.72
N SER A 184 13.76 -26.40 15.87
CA SER A 184 14.34 -27.66 16.37
C SER A 184 13.27 -28.71 16.69
N GLU A 185 12.15 -28.31 17.30
CA GLU A 185 11.03 -29.20 17.60
C GLU A 185 10.36 -29.71 16.32
N LEU A 186 10.17 -28.83 15.33
CA LEU A 186 9.64 -29.20 14.02
C LEU A 186 10.59 -30.15 13.29
N HIS A 187 11.90 -29.86 13.31
CA HIS A 187 12.91 -30.71 12.71
C HIS A 187 12.89 -32.12 13.31
N SER A 188 12.89 -32.25 14.64
CA SER A 188 12.80 -33.57 15.31
C SER A 188 11.55 -34.33 14.87
N LYS A 189 10.37 -33.68 14.89
CA LYS A 189 9.11 -34.31 14.47
C LYS A 189 9.18 -34.84 13.04
N ILE A 190 9.78 -34.09 12.12
CA ILE A 190 9.95 -34.53 10.73
C ILE A 190 10.94 -35.70 10.68
N THR A 191 12.11 -35.59 11.32
CA THR A 191 13.15 -36.63 11.24
C THR A 191 12.80 -37.94 11.93
N ASP A 192 11.93 -37.89 12.96
CA ASP A 192 11.47 -39.05 13.71
C ASP A 192 10.33 -39.78 12.99
N ALA A 193 9.60 -39.09 12.10
CA ALA A 193 8.54 -39.67 11.28
C ALA A 193 9.05 -40.37 10.00
N VAL A 194 10.34 -40.21 9.67
CA VAL A 194 10.95 -40.75 8.45
C VAL A 194 11.45 -42.17 8.67
N SER A 195 11.07 -43.10 7.79
CA SER A 195 11.50 -44.49 7.87
C SER A 195 13.01 -44.65 7.63
N PRO A 196 13.64 -45.72 8.13
CA PRO A 196 15.06 -45.98 7.89
C PRO A 196 15.43 -46.07 6.39
N SER A 197 14.52 -46.58 5.55
CA SER A 197 14.71 -46.65 4.09
C SER A 197 14.69 -45.27 3.43
N GLU A 198 13.74 -44.41 3.81
CA GLU A 198 13.67 -43.04 3.28
C GLU A 198 14.87 -42.20 3.74
N ARG A 199 15.29 -42.37 5.00
CA ARG A 199 16.49 -41.70 5.52
C ARG A 199 17.75 -42.12 4.75
N ALA A 200 17.89 -43.40 4.41
CA ALA A 200 19.01 -43.89 3.61
C ALA A 200 19.01 -43.31 2.19
N GLU A 201 17.84 -43.16 1.57
CA GLU A 201 17.69 -42.55 0.24
C GLU A 201 18.04 -41.05 0.26
N TRP A 202 17.63 -40.32 1.30
CA TRP A 202 17.90 -38.88 1.41
C TRP A 202 19.37 -38.54 1.65
N VAL A 203 20.09 -39.38 2.41
CA VAL A 203 21.53 -39.20 2.67
C VAL A 203 22.38 -39.58 1.44
N ALA A 204 21.85 -40.40 0.54
CA ALA A 204 22.55 -40.84 -0.67
C ALA A 204 22.44 -39.86 -1.86
N LYS A 205 21.55 -38.85 -1.79
CA LYS A 205 21.39 -37.77 -2.77
C LYS A 205 22.20 -36.54 -2.37
#